data_AF-A0A352PSN9-F1
#
_entry.id   AF-A0A352PSN9-F1
#
_cell.length_a   1.000
_cell.length_b   1.000
_cell.length_c   1.000
_cell.angle_alpha   90.00
_cell.angle_beta   90.00
_cell.angle_gamma   90.00
#
_symmetry.space_group_name_H-M   'P 1'
#
loop_
_entity.id
_entity.type
_entity.pdbx_description
1 polymer ?
#
loop_
_entity_poly.entity_id
_entity_poly.type
_entity_poly.pdbx_seq_one_letter_code
_entity_poly.pdbx_strand_id
1 'polypeptide(L)'
;MRFKSLSQLKRPELREVALGDLPQRVTMAHYAKQKAFIISDLVRAVHKDSLEWYGFTLGTTENPSLIMDIGLPYNDLNLQTRTTLSSVRIADFKESLPDDVIMNGWIHSHGALKYERFSHTDENNHLVVLDFVAASLRRPVAKREIAIKDLVFLVNDQFVEEDLAAGSVCLITDVPITMATIMETVYGNYCYSIVIGDQGWHQQQIH
;
A
#
# COMPACT_ATOMS: atom_id res chain seq x y z
N MET A 1 -7.21 21.18 -41.81
CA MET A 1 -8.41 20.38 -41.45
C MET A 1 -9.04 20.98 -40.20
N ARG A 2 -10.34 21.33 -40.21
CA ARG A 2 -11.07 21.81 -39.02
C ARG A 2 -11.77 20.62 -38.37
N PHE A 3 -11.35 20.24 -37.17
CA PHE A 3 -12.07 19.26 -36.35
C PHE A 3 -13.35 19.89 -35.79
N LYS A 4 -14.50 19.20 -35.90
CA LYS A 4 -15.80 19.71 -35.41
C LYS A 4 -15.98 19.52 -33.90
N SER A 5 -15.18 18.66 -33.28
CA SER A 5 -15.20 18.39 -31.84
C SER A 5 -13.84 17.87 -31.36
N LEU A 6 -13.41 18.30 -30.16
CA LEU A 6 -12.21 17.79 -29.49
C LEU A 6 -12.28 16.28 -29.19
N SER A 7 -13.49 15.70 -29.13
CA SER A 7 -13.69 14.25 -28.95
C SER A 7 -13.29 13.40 -30.16
N GLN A 8 -13.02 14.02 -31.32
CA GLN A 8 -12.59 13.34 -32.55
C GLN A 8 -11.05 13.26 -32.68
N LEU A 9 -10.32 13.93 -31.79
CA LEU A 9 -8.87 13.75 -31.69
C LEU A 9 -8.62 12.39 -31.05
N LYS A 10 -8.15 11.42 -31.84
CA LYS A 10 -7.59 10.18 -31.30
C LYS A 10 -6.53 10.57 -30.28
N ARG A 11 -6.73 10.18 -29.02
CA ARG A 11 -5.67 10.26 -28.02
C ARG A 11 -4.51 9.39 -28.51
N PRO A 12 -3.25 9.87 -28.39
CA PRO A 12 -2.11 9.01 -28.66
C PRO A 12 -2.22 7.74 -27.81
N GLU A 13 -1.93 6.58 -28.41
CA GLU A 13 -1.75 5.37 -27.61
C GLU A 13 -0.43 5.53 -26.84
N LEU A 14 -0.56 5.77 -25.53
CA LEU A 14 0.59 5.91 -24.65
C LEU A 14 1.10 4.54 -24.26
N ARG A 15 2.42 4.35 -24.35
CA ARG A 15 3.04 3.10 -23.96
C ARG A 15 2.97 2.93 -22.46
N GLU A 16 2.64 1.71 -22.03
CA GLU A 16 2.80 1.26 -20.66
C GLU A 16 3.78 0.09 -20.63
N VAL A 17 4.71 0.12 -19.68
CA VAL A 17 5.71 -0.93 -19.45
C VAL A 17 5.51 -1.47 -18.05
N ALA A 18 5.08 -2.72 -17.92
CA ALA A 18 4.97 -3.39 -16.63
C ALA A 18 6.36 -3.58 -16.00
N LEU A 19 6.49 -3.23 -14.71
CA LEU A 19 7.71 -3.40 -13.91
C LEU A 19 7.59 -4.55 -12.91
N GLY A 20 6.38 -4.90 -12.50
CA GLY A 20 6.13 -6.01 -11.60
C GLY A 20 4.71 -6.01 -11.05
N ASP A 21 4.39 -7.07 -10.32
CA ASP A 21 3.04 -7.31 -9.82
C ASP A 21 2.91 -7.02 -8.32
N LEU A 22 1.69 -6.68 -7.91
CA LEU A 22 1.30 -6.68 -6.51
C LEU A 22 1.19 -8.12 -5.99
N PRO A 23 1.38 -8.34 -4.67
CA PRO A 23 1.23 -9.67 -4.10
C PRO A 23 -0.14 -10.28 -4.40
N GLN A 24 -0.13 -11.51 -4.92
CA GLN A 24 -1.35 -12.29 -5.21
C GLN A 24 -1.71 -13.28 -4.09
N ARG A 25 -0.83 -13.40 -3.08
CA ARG A 25 -1.00 -14.30 -1.93
C ARG A 25 -0.41 -13.68 -0.68
N VAL A 26 -1.07 -13.92 0.45
CA VAL A 26 -0.53 -13.58 1.77
C VAL A 26 0.51 -14.63 2.14
N THR A 27 1.73 -14.18 2.41
CA THR A 27 2.81 -15.05 2.89
C THR A 27 3.17 -14.61 4.31
N MET A 28 3.14 -15.56 5.24
CA MET A 28 3.39 -15.29 6.66
C MET A 28 4.44 -16.25 7.21
N ALA A 29 5.40 -15.70 7.95
CA ALA A 29 6.40 -16.46 8.66
C ALA A 29 5.73 -17.36 9.73
N HIS A 30 6.31 -18.54 9.94
CA HIS A 30 5.77 -19.48 10.93
C HIS A 30 5.68 -18.85 12.33
N TYR A 31 6.69 -18.06 12.70
CA TYR A 31 6.71 -17.30 13.95
C TYR A 31 5.53 -16.33 14.09
N ALA A 32 5.27 -15.48 13.09
CA ALA A 32 4.14 -14.55 13.09
C ALA A 32 2.80 -15.27 13.23
N LYS A 33 2.64 -16.40 12.51
CA LYS A 33 1.44 -17.23 12.62
C LYS A 33 1.25 -17.77 14.03
N GLN A 34 2.29 -18.34 14.63
CA GLN A 34 2.22 -18.86 15.99
C GLN A 34 1.94 -17.74 17.01
N LYS A 35 2.61 -16.60 16.86
CA LYS A 35 2.40 -15.43 17.72
C LYS A 35 0.94 -14.99 17.72
N ALA A 36 0.29 -14.94 16.55
CA ALA A 36 -1.11 -14.58 16.44
C ALA A 36 -2.03 -15.48 17.31
N PHE A 37 -1.86 -16.80 17.27
CA PHE A 37 -2.65 -17.70 18.12
C PHE A 37 -2.28 -17.63 19.60
N ILE A 38 -0.99 -17.45 19.92
CA ILE A 38 -0.54 -17.24 21.31
C ILE A 38 -1.15 -15.98 21.91
N ILE A 39 -1.34 -14.91 21.12
CA ILE A 39 -2.01 -13.70 21.58
C ILE A 39 -3.45 -14.01 22.01
N SER A 40 -4.21 -14.81 21.24
CA SER A 40 -5.55 -15.24 21.66
C SER A 40 -5.55 -15.99 23.00
N ASP A 41 -4.58 -16.88 23.22
CA ASP A 41 -4.43 -17.59 24.49
C ASP A 41 -4.11 -16.63 25.65
N LEU A 42 -3.26 -15.63 25.41
CA LEU A 42 -2.92 -14.60 26.39
C LEU A 42 -4.12 -13.71 26.74
N VAL A 43 -4.89 -13.28 25.74
CA VAL A 43 -6.13 -12.52 25.93
C VAL A 43 -7.08 -13.31 26.83
N ARG A 44 -7.28 -14.60 26.55
CA ARG A 44 -8.09 -15.48 27.39
C ARG A 44 -7.54 -15.63 28.81
N ALA A 45 -6.23 -15.78 28.96
CA ALA A 45 -5.59 -15.93 30.26
C ALA A 45 -5.76 -14.68 31.15
N VAL A 46 -5.64 -13.49 30.54
CA VAL A 46 -5.73 -12.18 31.21
C VAL A 46 -7.19 -11.82 31.52
N HIS A 47 -8.08 -11.94 30.54
CA HIS A 47 -9.47 -11.49 30.67
C HIS A 47 -10.43 -12.56 31.17
N LYS A 48 -10.00 -13.82 31.28
CA LYS A 48 -10.83 -14.99 31.60
C LYS A 48 -12.00 -15.20 30.63
N ASP A 49 -11.91 -14.60 29.45
CA ASP A 49 -12.88 -14.68 28.37
C ASP A 49 -12.19 -14.58 27.01
N SER A 50 -12.82 -15.09 25.97
CA SER A 50 -12.31 -15.06 24.60
C SER A 50 -12.77 -13.79 23.88
N LEU A 51 -12.08 -12.70 24.19
CA LEU A 51 -12.36 -11.38 23.62
C LEU A 51 -11.67 -11.21 22.26
N GLU A 52 -12.30 -10.39 21.41
CA GLU A 52 -11.65 -9.90 20.19
C GLU A 52 -10.44 -9.04 20.54
N TRP A 53 -9.40 -9.13 19.71
CA TRP A 53 -8.21 -8.30 19.78
C TRP A 53 -7.76 -7.96 18.36
N TYR A 54 -6.91 -6.95 18.21
CA TYR A 54 -6.31 -6.59 16.94
C TYR A 54 -4.82 -6.26 17.06
N GLY A 55 -4.15 -6.30 15.93
CA GLY A 55 -2.78 -5.88 15.75
C GLY A 55 -2.47 -5.56 14.30
N PHE A 56 -1.21 -5.26 14.04
CA PHE A 56 -0.70 -4.95 12.71
C PHE A 56 0.25 -6.06 12.24
N THR A 57 0.16 -6.41 10.95
CA THR A 57 1.13 -7.32 10.35
C THR A 57 2.36 -6.52 9.96
N LEU A 58 3.53 -7.06 10.28
CA LEU A 58 4.81 -6.40 10.10
C LEU A 58 5.65 -7.12 9.05
N GLY A 59 6.30 -6.36 8.18
CA GLY A 59 7.35 -6.83 7.28
C GLY A 59 8.57 -5.93 7.38
N THR A 60 9.53 -6.12 6.48
CA THR A 60 10.68 -5.22 6.35
C THR A 60 10.58 -4.40 5.07
N THR A 61 11.31 -3.29 5.01
CA THR A 61 11.45 -2.50 3.78
C THR A 61 12.04 -3.30 2.62
N GLU A 62 12.92 -4.27 2.91
CA GLU A 62 13.53 -5.17 1.91
C GLU A 62 12.59 -6.27 1.43
N ASN A 63 11.72 -6.80 2.31
CA ASN A 63 10.75 -7.83 1.97
C ASN A 63 9.35 -7.47 2.50
N PRO A 64 8.72 -6.44 1.89
CA PRO A 64 7.46 -5.90 2.38
C PRO A 64 6.30 -6.91 2.25
N SER A 65 6.42 -7.87 1.31
CA SER A 65 5.36 -8.83 1.00
C SER A 65 5.26 -10.00 1.99
N LEU A 66 6.28 -10.21 2.83
CA LEU A 66 6.29 -11.25 3.85
C LEU A 66 5.84 -10.66 5.19
N ILE A 67 4.84 -11.27 5.81
CA ILE A 67 4.49 -10.99 7.21
C ILE A 67 5.49 -11.72 8.10
N MET A 68 6.42 -10.98 8.67
CA MET A 68 7.49 -11.50 9.53
C MET A 68 7.10 -11.51 11.01
N ASP A 69 6.26 -10.57 11.44
CA ASP A 69 5.80 -10.48 12.84
C ASP A 69 4.39 -9.84 12.95
N ILE A 70 3.80 -9.91 14.15
CA ILE A 70 2.57 -9.23 14.55
C ILE A 70 2.90 -8.19 15.63
N GLY A 71 2.57 -6.94 15.36
CA GLY A 71 2.68 -5.83 16.30
C GLY A 71 1.35 -5.56 17.02
N LEU A 72 1.38 -5.37 18.33
CA LEU A 72 0.21 -4.99 19.11
C LEU A 72 0.34 -3.51 19.49
N PRO A 73 -0.56 -2.63 19.02
CA PRO A 73 -0.57 -1.25 19.46
C PRO A 73 -1.05 -1.13 20.89
N TYR A 74 -0.75 -0.01 21.53
CA TYR A 74 -1.33 0.30 22.83
C TYR A 74 -2.84 0.49 22.68
N ASN A 75 -3.62 -0.26 23.47
CA ASN A 75 -5.06 -0.27 23.36
C ASN A 75 -5.68 0.34 24.63
N ASP A 76 -6.07 1.62 24.57
CA ASP A 76 -6.64 2.33 25.73
C ASP A 76 -8.03 1.78 26.12
N LEU A 77 -8.68 1.09 25.17
CA LEU A 77 -10.06 0.66 25.23
C LEU A 77 -10.12 -0.81 24.81
N ASN A 78 -9.81 -1.72 25.73
CA ASN A 78 -10.40 -3.07 25.67
C ASN A 78 -11.88 -2.93 26.01
N LEU A 79 -12.66 -2.29 25.12
CA LEU A 79 -14.11 -2.32 25.22
C LEU A 79 -14.51 -3.78 25.08
N GLN A 80 -15.19 -4.29 26.10
CA GLN A 80 -15.60 -5.70 26.25
C GLN A 80 -16.45 -6.25 25.09
N THR A 81 -16.71 -5.46 24.03
CA THR A 81 -17.62 -5.82 22.96
C THR A 81 -17.16 -5.48 21.55
N ARG A 82 -16.25 -4.51 21.30
CA ARG A 82 -15.77 -4.15 19.94
C ARG A 82 -14.40 -3.48 19.95
N THR A 83 -13.59 -3.85 18.97
CA THR A 83 -12.35 -3.15 18.64
C THR A 83 -12.60 -2.10 17.57
N THR A 84 -12.36 -0.82 17.88
CA THR A 84 -12.34 0.27 16.88
C THR A 84 -10.94 0.86 16.79
N LEU A 85 -10.40 0.90 15.57
CA LEU A 85 -9.11 1.51 15.25
C LEU A 85 -9.25 3.02 15.11
N SER A 86 -8.40 3.80 15.78
CA SER A 86 -8.28 5.24 15.54
C SER A 86 -7.01 5.55 14.74
N SER A 87 -7.11 6.54 13.84
CA SER A 87 -6.01 7.03 13.02
C SER A 87 -4.79 7.47 13.83
N VAL A 88 -5.03 8.12 14.99
CA VAL A 88 -3.97 8.59 15.89
C VAL A 88 -3.15 7.42 16.43
N ARG A 89 -3.81 6.33 16.87
CA ARG A 89 -3.11 5.17 17.45
C ARG A 89 -2.32 4.37 16.41
N ILE A 90 -2.82 4.34 15.17
CA ILE A 90 -2.06 3.76 14.06
C ILE A 90 -0.79 4.57 13.81
N ALA A 91 -0.89 5.90 13.82
CA ALA A 91 0.27 6.79 13.66
C ALA A 91 1.29 6.60 14.81
N ASP A 92 0.84 6.66 16.07
CA ASP A 92 1.71 6.45 17.24
C ASP A 92 2.45 5.10 17.16
N PHE A 93 1.72 4.03 16.81
CA PHE A 93 2.31 2.70 16.67
C PHE A 93 3.34 2.66 15.53
N LYS A 94 3.01 3.25 14.38
CA LYS A 94 3.94 3.34 13.24
C LYS A 94 5.22 4.08 13.61
N GLU A 95 5.12 5.20 14.33
CA GLU A 95 6.27 5.98 14.79
C GLU A 95 7.13 5.24 15.84
N SER A 96 6.56 4.24 16.51
CA SER A 96 7.29 3.40 17.47
C SER A 96 8.10 2.26 16.83
N LEU A 97 7.87 1.98 15.53
CA LEU A 97 8.56 0.89 14.83
C LEU A 97 10.01 1.28 14.48
N PRO A 98 10.94 0.31 14.44
CA PRO A 98 12.25 0.50 13.86
C PRO A 98 12.18 0.94 12.39
N ASP A 99 13.19 1.70 11.92
CA ASP A 99 13.23 2.27 10.56
C ASP A 99 13.12 1.24 9.42
N ASP A 100 13.60 0.01 9.65
CA ASP A 100 13.58 -1.09 8.67
C ASP A 100 12.29 -1.91 8.71
N VAL A 101 11.42 -1.67 9.69
CA VAL A 101 10.16 -2.39 9.91
C VAL A 101 8.99 -1.55 9.42
N ILE A 102 8.08 -2.20 8.69
CA ILE A 102 6.90 -1.55 8.15
C ILE A 102 5.63 -2.32 8.49
N MET A 103 4.53 -1.59 8.56
CA MET A 103 3.20 -2.18 8.56
C MET A 103 2.83 -2.58 7.13
N ASN A 104 2.45 -3.84 6.93
CA ASN A 104 1.98 -4.35 5.63
C ASN A 104 0.52 -4.84 5.66
N GLY A 105 -0.18 -4.57 6.76
CA GLY A 105 -1.56 -4.96 6.95
C GLY A 105 -1.99 -4.97 8.41
N TRP A 106 -3.08 -5.65 8.68
CA TRP A 106 -3.65 -5.82 10.02
C TRP A 106 -4.19 -7.23 10.23
N ILE A 107 -4.33 -7.57 11.51
CA ILE A 107 -4.87 -8.84 11.97
C ILE A 107 -5.82 -8.60 13.13
N HIS A 108 -6.91 -9.35 13.21
CA HIS A 108 -7.76 -9.39 14.38
C HIS A 108 -8.27 -10.80 14.68
N SER A 109 -8.83 -10.95 15.88
CA SER A 109 -9.42 -12.21 16.35
C SER A 109 -10.92 -12.06 16.56
N HIS A 110 -11.66 -13.09 16.18
CA HIS A 110 -13.07 -13.29 16.55
C HIS A 110 -13.24 -14.09 17.85
N GLY A 111 -12.13 -14.41 18.53
CA GLY A 111 -12.14 -15.21 19.75
C GLY A 111 -12.83 -16.56 19.55
N ALA A 112 -13.76 -16.90 20.44
CA ALA A 112 -14.53 -18.14 20.42
C ALA A 112 -15.75 -18.08 19.48
N LEU A 113 -15.97 -16.94 18.81
CA LEU A 113 -17.06 -16.78 17.86
C LEU A 113 -16.84 -17.66 16.62
N LYS A 114 -17.84 -18.47 16.27
CA LYS A 114 -17.84 -19.29 15.05
C LYS A 114 -18.30 -18.50 13.82
N TYR A 115 -17.75 -17.30 13.64
CA TYR A 115 -18.03 -16.45 12.50
C TYR A 115 -16.76 -16.32 11.64
N GLU A 116 -16.61 -17.22 10.68
CA GLU A 116 -15.38 -17.41 9.89
C GLU A 116 -15.33 -16.50 8.65
N ARG A 117 -15.67 -15.22 8.81
CA ARG A 117 -15.74 -14.22 7.73
C ARG A 117 -15.40 -12.84 8.28
N PHE A 118 -15.05 -11.90 7.41
CA PHE A 118 -14.98 -10.48 7.79
C PHE A 118 -16.38 -9.92 8.04
N SER A 119 -16.53 -9.21 9.16
CA SER A 119 -17.72 -8.45 9.50
C SER A 119 -17.73 -7.10 8.77
N HIS A 120 -18.89 -6.43 8.72
CA HIS A 120 -18.96 -5.08 8.17
C HIS A 120 -18.12 -4.06 8.98
N THR A 121 -17.94 -4.29 10.29
CA THR A 121 -17.02 -3.48 11.10
C THR A 121 -15.57 -3.70 10.67
N ASP A 122 -15.22 -4.94 10.34
CA ASP A 122 -13.87 -5.29 9.90
C ASP A 122 -13.54 -4.64 8.56
N GLU A 123 -14.52 -4.60 7.64
CA GLU A 123 -14.39 -3.88 6.37
C GLU A 123 -14.11 -2.38 6.58
N ASN A 124 -14.82 -1.74 7.50
CA ASN A 124 -14.60 -0.33 7.83
C ASN A 124 -13.24 -0.09 8.49
N ASN A 125 -12.85 -0.95 9.43
CA ASN A 125 -11.53 -0.92 10.06
C ASN A 125 -10.42 -1.11 9.02
N HIS A 126 -10.63 -2.00 8.05
CA HIS A 126 -9.68 -2.25 6.99
C HIS A 126 -9.42 -1.01 6.13
N LEU A 127 -10.46 -0.26 5.74
CA LEU A 127 -10.30 1.00 4.99
C LEU A 127 -9.42 2.00 5.74
N VAL A 128 -9.60 2.12 7.06
CA VAL A 128 -8.74 2.98 7.89
C VAL A 128 -7.30 2.51 7.84
N VAL A 129 -7.02 1.20 8.03
CA VAL A 129 -5.65 0.67 7.98
C VAL A 129 -5.01 0.83 6.61
N LEU A 130 -5.77 0.60 5.53
CA LEU A 130 -5.30 0.70 4.16
C LEU A 130 -4.69 2.08 3.89
N ASP A 131 -5.30 3.16 4.36
CA ASP A 131 -4.77 4.52 4.17
C ASP A 131 -3.37 4.70 4.78
N PHE A 132 -3.10 4.11 5.96
CA PHE A 132 -1.80 4.19 6.63
C PHE A 132 -0.75 3.26 6.01
N VAL A 133 -1.16 2.06 5.62
CA VAL A 133 -0.30 1.05 5.01
C VAL A 133 0.09 1.48 3.60
N ALA A 134 -0.88 1.96 2.80
CA ALA A 134 -0.65 2.41 1.41
C ALA A 134 0.34 3.57 1.31
N ALA A 135 0.39 4.45 2.32
CA ALA A 135 1.38 5.53 2.38
C ALA A 135 2.82 5.00 2.52
N SER A 136 3.00 3.80 3.07
CA SER A 136 4.30 3.20 3.40
C SER A 136 4.71 2.10 2.41
N LEU A 137 3.73 1.43 1.79
CA LEU A 137 3.89 0.34 0.84
C LEU A 137 3.70 0.79 -0.61
N ARG A 138 4.60 1.64 -1.09
CA ARG A 138 4.55 2.14 -2.46
C ARG A 138 5.49 1.35 -3.37
N ARG A 139 4.96 0.44 -4.20
CA ARG A 139 5.77 -0.38 -5.13
C ARG A 139 5.63 0.10 -6.57
N PRO A 140 6.72 0.33 -7.32
CA PRO A 140 6.63 0.54 -8.76
C PRO A 140 6.03 -0.69 -9.44
N VAL A 141 4.90 -0.51 -10.14
CA VAL A 141 4.21 -1.60 -10.87
C VAL A 141 4.29 -1.41 -12.39
N ALA A 142 4.38 -0.16 -12.85
CA ALA A 142 4.53 0.14 -14.27
C ALA A 142 5.23 1.48 -14.51
N LYS A 143 5.63 1.71 -15.76
CA LYS A 143 6.00 3.00 -16.33
C LYS A 143 5.00 3.37 -17.41
N ARG A 144 4.37 4.54 -17.29
CA ARG A 144 3.43 5.05 -18.28
C ARG A 144 4.06 6.23 -19.01
N GLU A 145 4.00 6.22 -20.32
CA GLU A 145 4.46 7.33 -21.16
C GLU A 145 3.60 8.58 -20.93
N ILE A 146 4.27 9.72 -20.78
CA ILE A 146 3.62 11.03 -20.68
C ILE A 146 3.56 11.65 -22.07
N ALA A 147 2.36 11.98 -22.53
CA ALA A 147 2.17 12.71 -23.77
C ALA A 147 2.58 14.17 -23.60
N ILE A 148 3.71 14.57 -24.18
CA ILE A 148 4.08 15.99 -24.32
C ILE A 148 4.00 16.33 -25.80
N LYS A 149 3.09 17.23 -26.16
CA LYS A 149 2.78 17.53 -27.57
C LYS A 149 3.89 18.30 -28.28
N ASP A 150 4.62 19.10 -27.54
CA ASP A 150 5.56 20.12 -27.99
C ASP A 150 6.80 20.11 -27.09
N LEU A 151 7.38 18.92 -26.91
CA LEU A 151 8.67 18.74 -26.24
C LEU A 151 9.79 19.22 -27.17
N VAL A 152 10.62 20.14 -26.68
CA VAL A 152 11.76 20.70 -27.43
C VAL A 152 13.06 20.17 -26.86
N PHE A 153 13.96 19.71 -27.73
CA PHE A 153 15.33 19.34 -27.35
C PHE A 153 16.26 20.50 -27.65
N LEU A 154 16.99 20.94 -26.64
CA LEU A 154 18.04 21.95 -26.75
C LEU A 154 19.37 21.36 -26.34
N VAL A 155 20.45 21.91 -26.88
CA VAL A 155 21.81 21.48 -26.53
C VAL A 155 22.48 22.59 -25.74
N ASN A 156 23.15 22.24 -24.63
CA ASN A 156 23.88 23.18 -23.80
C ASN A 156 24.80 24.05 -24.65
N ASP A 157 24.79 25.36 -24.36
CA ASP A 157 25.56 26.40 -25.06
C ASP A 157 25.26 26.55 -26.58
N GLN A 158 24.16 25.96 -27.08
CA GLN A 158 23.77 26.00 -28.49
C GLN A 158 22.34 26.53 -28.73
N PHE A 159 21.73 27.17 -27.74
CA PHE A 159 20.41 27.78 -27.86
C PHE A 159 20.42 29.24 -27.37
N VAL A 160 19.47 30.04 -27.87
CA VAL A 160 19.20 31.41 -27.43
C VAL A 160 17.91 31.47 -26.61
N GLU A 161 17.68 32.56 -25.88
CA GLU A 161 16.54 32.67 -24.95
C GLU A 161 15.19 32.48 -25.66
N GLU A 162 15.08 32.90 -26.92
CA GLU A 162 13.89 32.71 -27.75
C GLU A 162 13.56 31.23 -28.01
N ASP A 163 14.55 30.35 -28.02
CA ASP A 163 14.36 28.91 -28.24
C ASP A 163 13.62 28.24 -27.08
N LEU A 164 13.69 28.80 -25.87
CA LEU A 164 12.97 28.30 -24.69
C LEU A 164 11.45 28.45 -24.83
N ALA A 165 10.98 29.35 -25.71
CA ALA A 165 9.56 29.58 -25.95
C ALA A 165 8.95 28.64 -27.01
N ALA A 166 9.76 27.79 -27.66
CA ALA A 166 9.34 26.96 -28.78
C ALA A 166 8.39 25.80 -28.41
N GLY A 167 8.17 25.53 -27.12
CA GLY A 167 7.27 24.48 -26.65
C GLY A 167 6.90 24.58 -25.17
N SER A 168 5.99 23.72 -24.74
CA SER A 168 5.51 23.67 -23.35
C SER A 168 6.52 23.09 -22.36
N VAL A 169 7.47 22.28 -22.86
CA VAL A 169 8.56 21.69 -22.08
C VAL A 169 9.82 21.66 -22.94
N CYS A 170 10.94 22.13 -22.38
CA CYS A 170 12.27 22.01 -22.99
C CYS A 170 13.14 21.02 -22.19
N LEU A 171 13.83 20.12 -22.90
CA LEU A 171 14.87 19.26 -22.34
C LEU A 171 16.23 19.72 -22.89
N ILE A 172 17.04 20.32 -22.03
CA ILE A 172 18.39 20.78 -22.38
C ILE A 172 19.38 19.64 -22.08
N THR A 173 20.24 19.33 -23.03
CA THR A 173 21.12 18.16 -23.00
C THR A 173 22.54 18.51 -23.43
N ASP A 174 23.55 17.75 -23.01
CA ASP A 174 24.95 18.02 -23.39
C ASP A 174 25.27 17.64 -24.84
N VAL A 175 24.43 16.81 -25.46
CA VAL A 175 24.61 16.29 -26.81
C VAL A 175 23.28 16.31 -27.56
N PRO A 176 23.28 16.42 -28.90
CA PRO A 176 22.05 16.38 -29.68
C PRO A 176 21.26 15.09 -29.45
N ILE A 177 19.98 15.23 -29.09
CA ILE A 177 19.03 14.12 -28.93
C ILE A 177 17.97 14.20 -30.04
N THR A 178 17.76 13.10 -30.75
CA THR A 178 16.73 13.00 -31.81
C THR A 178 15.39 12.49 -31.28
N MET A 179 15.39 11.75 -30.17
CA MET A 179 14.19 11.19 -29.56
C MET A 179 14.42 10.98 -28.06
N ALA A 180 13.43 11.36 -27.25
CA ALA A 180 13.34 10.99 -25.85
C ALA A 180 11.90 10.59 -25.51
N THR A 181 11.76 9.68 -24.56
CA THR A 181 10.46 9.29 -24.00
C THR A 181 10.46 9.62 -22.51
N ILE A 182 9.48 10.40 -22.08
CA ILE A 182 9.29 10.73 -20.66
C ILE A 182 8.25 9.76 -20.10
N MET A 183 8.61 9.05 -19.04
CA MET A 183 7.74 8.06 -18.40
C MET A 183 7.57 8.35 -16.92
N GLU A 184 6.32 8.41 -16.47
CA GLU A 184 5.99 8.44 -15.05
C GLU A 184 5.96 7.04 -14.45
N THR A 185 6.38 6.91 -13.19
CA THR A 185 6.22 5.66 -12.45
C THR A 185 4.79 5.55 -11.95
N VAL A 186 4.10 4.49 -12.33
CA VAL A 186 2.85 4.05 -11.71
C VAL A 186 3.22 3.20 -10.51
N TYR A 187 2.70 3.58 -9.35
CA TYR A 187 2.91 2.84 -8.12
C TYR A 187 1.61 2.15 -7.72
N GLY A 188 1.73 0.90 -7.29
CA GLY A 188 0.67 0.16 -6.65
C GLY A 188 0.94 0.04 -5.16
N ASN A 189 -0.13 -0.08 -4.39
CA ASN A 189 -0.11 -0.31 -2.97
C ASN A 189 -0.91 -1.59 -2.68
N TYR A 190 -0.70 -2.19 -1.50
CA TYR A 190 -1.52 -3.29 -1.03
C TYR A 190 -1.60 -3.28 0.50
N CYS A 191 -2.61 -3.95 1.06
CA CYS A 191 -2.80 -4.14 2.49
C CYS A 191 -3.33 -5.54 2.79
N TYR A 192 -2.64 -6.26 3.67
CA TYR A 192 -3.11 -7.55 4.15
C TYR A 192 -4.17 -7.37 5.24
N SER A 193 -5.21 -8.20 5.17
CA SER A 193 -6.25 -8.31 6.19
C SER A 193 -6.37 -9.76 6.61
N ILE A 194 -6.23 -10.05 7.90
CA ILE A 194 -6.26 -11.41 8.44
C ILE A 194 -7.20 -11.45 9.63
N VAL A 195 -8.11 -12.41 9.64
CA VAL A 195 -8.92 -12.73 10.81
C VAL A 195 -8.64 -14.15 11.26
N ILE A 196 -8.51 -14.36 12.56
CA ILE A 196 -8.32 -15.67 13.16
C ILE A 196 -9.42 -15.98 14.18
N GLY A 197 -9.62 -17.26 14.48
CA GLY A 197 -10.43 -17.67 15.62
C GLY A 197 -9.74 -18.71 16.48
N ASP A 198 -10.20 -18.84 17.72
CA ASP A 198 -9.57 -19.65 18.77
C ASP A 198 -9.54 -21.16 18.46
N GLN A 199 -10.33 -21.61 17.50
CA GLN A 199 -10.34 -23.01 17.03
C GLN A 199 -9.31 -23.27 15.93
N GLY A 200 -8.38 -22.34 15.68
CA GLY A 200 -7.30 -22.51 14.71
C GLY A 200 -7.65 -22.17 13.26
N TRP A 201 -8.88 -21.70 13.00
CA TRP A 201 -9.29 -21.23 11.68
C TRP A 201 -8.79 -19.81 11.43
N HIS A 202 -8.65 -19.44 10.16
CA HIS A 202 -8.33 -18.09 9.73
C HIS A 202 -8.92 -17.79 8.34
N GLN A 203 -9.13 -16.51 8.04
CA GLN A 203 -9.43 -15.98 6.72
C GLN A 203 -8.49 -14.84 6.40
N GLN A 204 -8.25 -14.60 5.10
CA GLN A 204 -7.31 -13.58 4.66
C GLN A 204 -7.77 -12.91 3.36
N GLN A 205 -7.46 -11.63 3.23
CA GLN A 205 -7.70 -10.83 2.03
C GLN A 205 -6.47 -9.95 1.73
N ILE A 206 -6.33 -9.58 0.44
CA ILE A 206 -5.38 -8.58 -0.04
C ILE A 206 -6.21 -7.52 -0.74
N HIS A 207 -6.00 -6.27 -0.38
CA HIS A 207 -6.63 -5.10 -0.99
C HIS A 207 -5.58 -4.19 -1.59
#